data_AF-A0AB74M6K6-F1
#
_entry.id   AF-A0AB74M6K6-F1
#
_cell.length_a   1.000
_cell.length_b   1.000
_cell.length_c   1.000
_cell.angle_alpha   90.00
_cell.angle_beta   90.00
_cell.angle_gamma   90.00
#
_symmetry.space_group_name_H-M   'P 1'
#
loop_
_entity.id
_entity.type
_entity.pdbx_description
1 polymer ?
#
loop_
_entity_poly.entity_id
_entity_poly.type
_entity_poly.pdbx_seq_one_letter_code
_entity_poly.pdbx_strand_id
1 'polypeptide(L)' 'MHRVVAFVLFTAVMLAIGWVLKLVVPGFNRWLTDSVGECGSIAFIVAIFVVAAVVGYWPRNEAGRMRPFLPRRR' A
#
# COMPACT_ATOMS: atom_id res chain seq x y z
N MET A 1 22.11 -6.93 20.75
CA MET A 1 20.76 -6.94 21.36
C MET A 1 19.74 -6.02 20.65
N HIS A 2 20.09 -4.80 20.20
CA HIS A 2 19.14 -3.89 19.51
C HIS A 2 18.38 -4.47 18.30
N ARG A 3 19.03 -5.28 17.46
CA ARG A 3 18.38 -5.86 16.26
C ARG A 3 17.26 -6.84 16.60
N VAL A 4 17.43 -7.61 17.67
CA VAL A 4 16.44 -8.61 18.11
C VAL A 4 15.17 -7.92 18.61
N VAL A 5 15.32 -6.85 19.40
CA VAL A 5 14.18 -6.04 19.87
C VAL A 5 13.44 -5.42 18.68
N ALA A 6 14.15 -4.92 17.67
CA ALA A 6 13.53 -4.39 16.46
C ALA A 6 12.72 -5.44 15.70
N PHE A 7 13.22 -6.68 15.57
CA PHE A 7 12.48 -7.77 14.96
C PHE A 7 11.21 -8.13 15.74
N VAL A 8 11.29 -8.24 17.06
CA VAL A 8 10.12 -8.53 17.90
C VAL A 8 9.07 -7.43 17.78
N LEU A 9 9.48 -6.16 17.82
CA LEU A 9 8.58 -5.03 17.68
C LEU A 9 7.94 -5.00 16.28
N PHE A 10 8.73 -5.24 15.23
CA PHE A 10 8.24 -5.34 13.86
C PHE A 10 7.19 -6.45 13.71
N THR A 11 7.46 -7.64 14.24
CA THR A 11 6.53 -8.76 14.19
C THR A 11 5.23 -8.45 14.94
N ALA A 12 5.31 -7.85 16.13
CA ALA A 12 4.13 -7.46 16.89
C ALA A 12 3.26 -6.44 16.14
N VAL A 13 3.88 -5.43 15.53
CA VAL A 13 3.19 -4.42 14.71
C VAL A 13 2.54 -5.06 13.48
N MET A 14 3.25 -5.93 12.76
CA MET A 14 2.71 -6.60 11.58
C MET A 14 1.54 -7.54 11.92
N LEU A 15 1.59 -8.22 13.07
CA LEU A 15 0.47 -9.02 13.57
C LEU A 15 -0.75 -8.16 13.90
N ALA A 16 -0.56 -7.02 14.57
CA ALA A 16 -1.65 -6.09 14.87
C ALA A 16 -2.29 -5.54 13.58
N ILE A 17 -1.48 -5.14 12.60
CA ILE A 17 -1.95 -4.69 11.28
C ILE A 17 -2.75 -5.81 10.60
N GLY A 18 -2.23 -7.04 10.60
CA GLY A 18 -2.92 -8.20 10.01
C GLY A 18 -4.26 -8.49 10.68
N TRP A 19 -4.36 -8.33 12.00
CA TRP A 19 -5.61 -8.50 12.73
C TRP A 19 -6.65 -7.44 12.38
N VAL A 20 -6.24 -6.16 12.34
CA VAL A 20 -7.09 -5.05 11.91
C VAL A 20 -7.57 -5.25 10.47
N LEU A 21 -6.68 -5.64 9.56
CA LEU A 21 -7.04 -5.92 8.17
C LEU A 21 -8.07 -7.04 8.08
N LYS A 22 -7.95 -8.12 8.85
CA LYS A 22 -8.94 -9.22 8.85
C LYS A 22 -10.33 -8.77 9.31
N LEU A 23 -10.42 -7.77 10.20
CA LEU A 23 -11.70 -7.23 10.66
C LEU A 23 -12.31 -6.26 9.64
N VAL A 24 -11.49 -5.40 9.05
CA VAL A 24 -11.96 -4.28 8.21
C VAL A 24 -12.13 -4.67 6.74
N VAL A 25 -11.19 -5.44 6.17
CA VAL A 25 -11.15 -5.75 4.73
C VAL A 25 -12.38 -6.51 4.25
N PRO A 26 -12.92 -7.52 4.95
CA PRO A 26 -14.11 -8.24 4.48
C PRO A 26 -15.35 -7.35 4.40
N GLY A 27 -15.57 -6.48 5.39
CA GLY A 27 -16.68 -5.53 5.41
C GLY A 27 -16.56 -4.49 4.30
N PHE A 28 -15.35 -3.94 4.14
CA PHE A 28 -15.05 -3.01 3.05
C PHE A 28 -15.25 -3.63 1.67
N ASN A 29 -14.76 -4.85 1.45
CA ASN A 29 -14.86 -5.51 0.14
C ASN A 29 -16.31 -5.85 -0.24
N ARG A 30 -17.13 -6.24 0.74
CA ARG A 30 -18.58 -6.44 0.53
C ARG A 30 -19.26 -5.12 0.17
N TRP A 31 -19.08 -4.08 0.99
CA TRP A 31 -19.63 -2.76 0.71
C TRP A 31 -19.23 -2.22 -0.68
N LEU A 32 -17.96 -2.40 -1.06
CA LEU A 32 -17.41 -1.95 -2.34
C LEU A 32 -18.04 -2.71 -3.52
N THR A 33 -18.15 -4.03 -3.39
CA THR A 33 -18.75 -4.89 -4.43
C THR A 33 -20.24 -4.61 -4.58
N ASP A 34 -20.95 -4.41 -3.47
CA ASP A 34 -22.38 -4.07 -3.48
C ASP A 34 -22.64 -2.68 -4.09
N SER A 35 -21.71 -1.73 -3.93
CA SER A 35 -21.89 -0.35 -4.40
C SER A 35 -21.55 -0.15 -5.88
N VAL A 36 -20.52 -0.83 -6.38
CA VAL A 36 -19.94 -0.56 -7.71
C VAL A 36 -19.95 -1.79 -8.63
N GLY A 37 -20.39 -2.94 -8.13
CA GLY A 37 -20.29 -4.23 -8.81
C GLY A 37 -18.87 -4.82 -8.75
N GLU A 38 -18.76 -6.10 -9.08
CA GLU A 38 -17.52 -6.88 -8.98
C GLU A 38 -16.39 -6.33 -9.87
N CYS A 39 -16.70 -5.93 -11.11
CA CYS A 39 -15.71 -5.32 -12.00
C CYS A 39 -15.24 -3.95 -11.48
N GLY A 40 -16.14 -3.16 -10.89
CA GLY A 40 -15.81 -1.84 -10.34
C GLY A 40 -14.96 -1.92 -9.09
N SER A 41 -15.25 -2.88 -8.20
CA SER A 41 -14.49 -3.09 -6.97
C SER A 41 -13.05 -3.54 -7.24
N ILE A 42 -12.86 -4.46 -8.19
CA ILE A 42 -11.52 -4.89 -8.63
C ILE A 42 -10.72 -3.72 -9.22
N ALA A 43 -11.33 -2.93 -10.12
CA ALA A 43 -10.66 -1.78 -10.74
C ALA A 43 -10.22 -0.75 -9.69
N PHE A 44 -11.06 -0.50 -8.68
CA PHE A 44 -10.75 0.42 -7.59
C PHE A 44 -9.58 -0.08 -6.72
N ILE A 45 -9.57 -1.37 -6.36
CA ILE A 45 -8.48 -1.98 -5.60
C ILE A 45 -7.17 -1.89 -6.39
N VAL A 46 -7.19 -2.22 -7.68
CA VAL A 46 -6.01 -2.13 -8.56
C VAL A 46 -5.49 -0.69 -8.63
N ALA A 47 -6.39 0.30 -8.76
CA ALA A 47 -6.00 1.71 -8.78
C ALA A 47 -5.27 2.13 -7.48
N ILE A 48 -5.76 1.70 -6.32
CA ILE A 48 -5.10 1.95 -5.03
C ILE A 48 -3.70 1.33 -5.00
N PHE A 49 -3.56 0.08 -5.43
CA PHE A 49 -2.26 -0.60 -5.47
C PHE A 49 -1.27 0.12 -6.38
N VAL A 50 -1.72 0.58 -7.55
CA VAL A 50 -0.87 1.33 -8.50
C VAL A 50 -0.42 2.64 -7.86
N VAL A 51 -1.32 3.41 -7.25
CA VAL A 51 -0.97 4.68 -6.59
C VAL A 51 -0.01 4.44 -5.42
N ALA A 52 -0.26 3.43 -4.59
CA ALA A 52 0.62 3.08 -3.48
C ALA A 52 2.02 2.66 -3.96
N ALA A 53 2.10 1.88 -5.03
CA ALA A 53 3.38 1.48 -5.64
C ALA A 53 4.14 2.69 -6.20
N VAL A 54 3.46 3.61 -6.88
CA VAL A 54 4.06 4.84 -7.39
C VAL A 54 4.50 5.75 -6.25
N VAL A 55 3.71 5.94 -5.19
CA VAL A 55 4.12 6.83 -4.10
C VAL A 55 5.23 6.21 -3.25
N GLY A 56 5.12 4.91 -2.95
CA GLY A 56 6.02 4.21 -2.03
C GLY A 56 7.34 3.75 -2.66
N TYR A 57 7.32 3.33 -3.93
CA TYR A 57 8.46 2.67 -4.57
C TYR A 57 9.13 3.50 -5.67
N TRP A 58 8.51 4.62 -6.09
CA TRP A 58 9.09 5.44 -7.14
C TRP A 58 10.39 6.10 -6.69
N PRO A 59 11.46 6.04 -7.51
CA PRO A 59 12.76 6.53 -7.12
C PRO A 59 12.70 8.03 -6.83
N ARG A 60 13.15 8.42 -5.62
CA ARG A 60 13.21 9.81 -5.17
C ARG A 60 14.63 10.36 -5.31
N ASN A 61 14.75 11.66 -5.48
CA ASN A 61 16.03 12.36 -5.36
C ASN A 61 16.35 12.68 -3.89
N GLU A 62 17.54 13.21 -3.62
CA GLU A 62 17.99 13.59 -2.26
C GLU A 62 17.11 14.68 -1.62
N ALA A 63 16.39 15.46 -2.46
CA ALA A 63 15.40 16.44 -2.03
C ALA A 63 13.98 15.86 -1.84
N GLY A 64 13.83 14.53 -1.87
CA GLY A 64 12.55 13.83 -1.66
C GLY A 64 11.54 13.89 -2.82
N ARG A 65 11.91 14.47 -3.98
CA ARG A 65 11.05 14.59 -5.17
C ARG A 65 11.13 13.34 -6.03
N MET A 66 10.03 12.97 -6.68
CA MET A 66 9.98 11.87 -7.65
C MET A 66 10.90 12.15 -8.84
N ARG A 67 11.76 11.19 -9.19
CA ARG A 67 12.62 11.30 -10.38
C ARG A 67 11.77 11.14 -11.65
N PRO A 68 11.97 11.97 -12.69
CA PRO A 68 11.28 11.80 -13.96
C PRO A 68 11.66 10.45 -14.60
N PHE A 69 10.66 9.75 -15.15
CA PHE A 69 10.84 8.41 -15.72
C PHE A 69 11.68 8.41 -17.01
N LEU A 70 11.70 9.53 -17.72
CA LEU A 70 12.46 9.72 -18.94
C LEU A 70 13.49 10.85 -18.74
N PRO A 71 14.75 10.66 -19.19
CA PRO A 71 15.70 11.76 -19.25
C PRO A 71 15.15 12.81 -20.22
N ARG A 72 15.04 14.05 -19.73
CA ARG A 72 14.68 15.20 -20.55
C ARG A 72 15.77 15.34 -21.63
N ARG A 73 15.50 14.92 -22.87
CA ARG A 73 16.40 15.19 -23.99
C ARG A 73 16.53 16.72 -24.09
N ARG A 74 17.72 17.23 -23.80
CA ARG A 74 18.14 18.58 -24.18
C ARG A 74 18.55 18.56 -25.63
#